data_AF-A0A519CQC8-F1
#
_entry.id   AF-A0A519CQC8-F1
#
_cell.length_a   1.000
_cell.length_b   1.000
_cell.length_c   1.000
_cell.angle_alpha   90.00
_cell.angle_beta   90.00
_cell.angle_gamma   90.00
#
_symmetry.space_group_name_H-M   'P 1'
#
loop_
_entity.id
_entity.type
_entity.pdbx_description
1 polymer ?
#
loop_
_entity_poly.entity_id
_entity_poly.type
_entity_poly.pdbx_seq_one_letter_code
_entity_poly.pdbx_strand_id
1 'polypeptide(L)'
;MKKVYYEFDTAVSYKIWVKNFALNLENIWKEKSAKKLGQNALTNTAIVIGRGPSLKNHDHLNKLKSSNYNGVIVCTDGALITALKAGITPDRFPEFYVVTVDPRSETIKFYNDKIINKYHGKIKGIFSTVSNPNTVKKARESGIEIFWFHSLVDYNEGEKSFNQISALMTRAKNHESGLPAIQTGGNVGTSSWFLCWKILNCKTITLIGINHGWEDTDSWETIMTHNGMCKMIEMDKKSDTFKKLFPRIYNPDFDCYCILDPIFQYYSEGLKEFIFRSPQEIKTINATEGGCIFGDRVKSMKLEKFLMKFD
;
A
#
# COMPACT_ATOMS: atom_id res chain seq x y z
N MET A 1 -33.32 -1.98 -15.58
CA MET A 1 -32.11 -1.60 -14.82
C MET A 1 -31.24 -0.69 -15.68
N LYS A 2 -31.32 0.63 -15.47
CA LYS A 2 -30.34 1.55 -16.07
C LYS A 2 -28.99 1.23 -15.44
N LYS A 3 -27.98 0.90 -16.25
CA LYS A 3 -26.59 0.85 -15.80
C LYS A 3 -26.25 2.23 -15.26
N VAL A 4 -26.25 2.38 -13.94
CA VAL A 4 -25.65 3.53 -13.28
C VAL A 4 -24.15 3.34 -13.43
N TYR A 5 -23.62 3.68 -14.61
CA TYR A 5 -22.22 4.03 -14.73
C TYR A 5 -22.09 5.31 -13.92
N TYR A 6 -21.61 5.17 -12.69
CA TYR A 6 -21.17 6.32 -11.92
C TYR A 6 -20.20 7.12 -12.79
N GLU A 7 -20.43 8.42 -12.94
CA GLU A 7 -19.45 9.43 -13.37
C GLU A 7 -18.31 9.58 -12.35
N PHE A 8 -17.93 8.49 -11.70
CA PHE A 8 -16.70 8.33 -10.95
C PHE A 8 -15.84 7.32 -11.72
N ASP A 9 -15.02 7.90 -12.60
CA ASP A 9 -13.63 7.52 -12.78
C ASP A 9 -13.24 6.11 -13.25
N THR A 10 -14.14 5.19 -13.62
CA THR A 10 -13.69 3.86 -14.11
C THR A 10 -13.14 3.93 -15.54
N ALA A 11 -13.87 4.54 -16.48
CA ALA A 11 -13.40 4.74 -17.86
C ALA A 11 -12.27 5.77 -17.95
N VAL A 12 -12.26 6.78 -17.06
CA VAL A 12 -11.19 7.77 -16.95
C VAL A 12 -9.94 7.13 -16.33
N SER A 13 -10.07 6.29 -15.29
CA SER A 13 -8.96 5.50 -14.74
C SER A 13 -8.34 4.58 -15.78
N TYR A 14 -9.15 3.87 -16.58
CA TYR A 14 -8.61 3.00 -17.63
C TYR A 14 -7.79 3.77 -18.67
N LYS A 15 -8.31 4.92 -19.16
CA LYS A 15 -7.58 5.79 -20.09
C LYS A 15 -6.27 6.31 -19.48
N ILE A 16 -6.30 6.68 -18.20
CA ILE A 16 -5.09 7.09 -17.46
C ILE A 16 -4.11 5.92 -17.35
N TRP A 17 -4.57 4.71 -17.06
CA TRP A 17 -3.71 3.51 -16.99
C TRP A 17 -3.02 3.24 -18.31
N VAL A 18 -3.76 3.21 -19.41
CA VAL A 18 -3.21 2.99 -20.76
C VAL A 18 -2.21 4.09 -21.11
N LYS A 19 -2.55 5.36 -20.87
CA LYS A 19 -1.66 6.50 -21.11
C LYS A 19 -0.38 6.39 -20.30
N ASN A 20 -0.48 6.19 -18.99
CA ASN A 20 0.67 6.10 -18.10
C ASN A 20 1.56 4.92 -18.47
N PHE A 21 0.98 3.75 -18.77
CA PHE A 21 1.72 2.59 -19.23
C PHE A 21 2.49 2.88 -20.51
N ALA A 22 1.84 3.47 -21.53
CA ALA A 22 2.48 3.81 -22.78
C ALA A 22 3.67 4.77 -22.59
N LEU A 23 3.50 5.78 -21.74
CA LEU A 23 4.57 6.75 -21.42
C LEU A 23 5.69 6.15 -20.56
N ASN A 24 5.40 5.15 -19.73
CA ASN A 24 6.40 4.46 -18.92
C ASN A 24 7.13 3.34 -19.69
N LEU A 25 6.57 2.84 -20.80
CA LEU A 25 7.02 1.61 -21.45
C LEU A 25 8.51 1.59 -21.79
N GLU A 26 9.05 2.72 -22.27
CA GLU A 26 10.49 2.83 -22.54
C GLU A 26 11.34 2.68 -21.27
N ASN A 27 10.92 3.32 -20.18
CA ASN A 27 11.60 3.20 -18.89
C ASN A 27 11.43 1.79 -18.31
N ILE A 28 10.24 1.21 -18.43
CA ILE A 28 9.97 -0.17 -18.04
C ILE A 28 10.99 -1.10 -18.70
N TRP A 29 11.19 -1.01 -20.01
CA TRP A 29 12.18 -1.85 -20.71
C TRP A 29 13.63 -1.60 -20.28
N LYS A 30 14.00 -0.40 -19.83
CA LYS A 30 15.39 -0.08 -19.45
C LYS A 30 15.69 -0.39 -17.98
N GLU A 31 14.68 -0.35 -17.12
CA GLU A 31 14.84 -0.40 -15.67
C GLU A 31 14.56 -1.79 -15.09
N LYS A 32 14.73 -1.92 -13.77
CA LYS A 32 14.76 -3.22 -13.10
C LYS A 32 13.34 -3.76 -12.88
N SER A 33 13.19 -5.07 -13.02
CA SER A 33 11.99 -5.79 -12.58
C SER A 33 12.02 -5.95 -11.06
N ALA A 34 10.89 -5.73 -10.38
CA ALA A 34 10.77 -5.98 -8.94
C ALA A 34 11.08 -7.44 -8.56
N LYS A 35 10.98 -8.39 -9.51
CA LYS A 35 11.38 -9.80 -9.30
C LYS A 35 12.84 -9.94 -8.86
N LYS A 36 13.72 -9.00 -9.22
CA LYS A 36 15.14 -9.00 -8.82
C LYS A 36 15.35 -8.75 -7.32
N LEU A 37 14.33 -8.24 -6.61
CA LEU A 37 14.44 -7.92 -5.18
C LEU A 37 14.44 -9.16 -4.28
N GLY A 38 13.84 -10.27 -4.73
CA GLY A 38 13.71 -11.50 -3.93
C GLY A 38 14.94 -12.37 -3.83
N GLN A 39 16.01 -12.02 -4.54
CA GLN A 39 17.20 -12.87 -4.65
C GLN A 39 18.14 -12.75 -3.45
N ASN A 40 17.97 -11.74 -2.57
CA ASN A 40 18.95 -11.39 -1.53
C ASN A 40 18.31 -10.94 -0.18
N ALA A 41 17.04 -11.28 0.10
CA ALA A 41 16.42 -10.84 1.34
C ALA A 41 17.11 -11.50 2.56
N LEU A 42 17.82 -10.68 3.34
CA LEU A 42 18.65 -11.13 4.47
C LEU A 42 17.82 -11.50 5.71
N THR A 43 16.61 -10.96 5.82
CA THR A 43 15.76 -11.13 7.00
C THR A 43 14.40 -11.69 6.63
N ASN A 44 13.81 -12.42 7.57
CA ASN A 44 12.54 -13.12 7.37
C ASN A 44 11.33 -12.29 7.81
N THR A 45 11.55 -11.02 8.19
CA THR A 45 10.55 -10.14 8.78
C THR A 45 10.50 -8.80 8.06
N ALA A 46 9.30 -8.28 7.86
CA ALA A 46 9.08 -6.96 7.28
C ALA A 46 8.09 -6.15 8.12
N ILE A 47 8.29 -4.83 8.17
CA ILE A 47 7.30 -3.87 8.65
C ILE A 47 6.77 -3.08 7.45
N VAL A 48 5.45 -3.13 7.24
CA VAL A 48 4.73 -2.29 6.30
C VAL A 48 4.23 -1.04 7.02
N ILE A 49 4.62 0.13 6.52
CA ILE A 49 4.28 1.43 7.10
C ILE A 49 3.24 2.14 6.22
N GLY A 50 2.01 2.24 6.75
CA GLY A 50 0.91 2.98 6.14
C GLY A 50 0.90 4.46 6.53
N ARG A 51 -0.27 5.11 6.42
CA ARG A 51 -0.49 6.52 6.77
C ARG A 51 -1.61 6.73 7.79
N GLY A 52 -2.03 5.65 8.44
CA GLY A 52 -3.07 5.70 9.45
C GLY A 52 -2.68 6.54 10.67
N PRO A 53 -3.67 7.10 11.39
CA PRO A 53 -3.43 7.97 12.55
C PRO A 53 -2.70 7.24 13.69
N SER A 54 -2.80 5.91 13.75
CA SER A 54 -2.10 5.08 14.73
C SER A 54 -0.59 5.32 14.78
N LEU A 55 0.06 5.70 13.66
CA LEU A 55 1.48 6.04 13.67
C LEU A 55 1.81 7.13 14.68
N LYS A 56 0.93 8.14 14.79
CA LYS A 56 1.05 9.23 15.75
C LYS A 56 0.48 8.83 17.11
N ASN A 57 -0.72 8.24 17.13
CA ASN A 57 -1.43 7.92 18.38
C ASN A 57 -0.62 6.98 19.30
N HIS A 58 0.17 6.08 18.70
CA HIS A 58 0.96 5.09 19.43
C HIS A 58 2.48 5.32 19.31
N ASP A 59 2.89 6.45 18.75
CA ASP A 59 4.30 6.83 18.56
C ASP A 59 5.15 5.74 17.87
N HIS A 60 4.56 5.08 16.88
CA HIS A 60 5.14 3.88 16.26
C HIS A 60 6.50 4.14 15.64
N LEU A 61 6.67 5.29 14.99
CA LEU A 61 7.92 5.60 14.31
C LEU A 61 9.05 5.84 15.31
N ASN A 62 8.82 6.49 16.45
CA ASN A 62 9.88 6.67 17.45
C ASN A 62 10.23 5.37 18.18
N LYS A 63 9.23 4.50 18.46
CA LYS A 63 9.48 3.15 18.99
C LYS A 63 10.33 2.34 18.04
N LEU A 64 9.96 2.29 16.76
CA LEU A 64 10.76 1.65 15.72
C LEU A 64 12.12 2.34 15.54
N LYS A 65 12.21 3.67 15.74
CA LYS A 65 13.47 4.45 15.71
C LYS A 65 14.47 4.05 16.81
N SER A 66 13.96 3.55 17.92
CA SER A 66 14.75 3.30 19.14
C SER A 66 15.01 1.81 19.39
N SER A 67 14.42 0.92 18.58
CA SER A 67 14.59 -0.53 18.67
C SER A 67 15.88 -1.05 18.03
N ASN A 68 16.16 -2.34 18.20
CA ASN A 68 17.26 -3.03 17.52
C ASN A 68 16.81 -3.76 16.24
N TYR A 69 15.49 -3.79 15.98
CA TYR A 69 14.93 -4.32 14.74
C TYR A 69 15.75 -3.91 13.50
N ASN A 70 16.16 -4.91 12.72
CA ASN A 70 17.01 -4.76 11.53
C ASN A 70 16.37 -5.38 10.28
N GLY A 71 15.09 -5.73 10.35
CA GLY A 71 14.35 -6.33 9.24
C GLY A 71 13.96 -5.32 8.15
N VAL A 72 13.22 -5.83 7.16
CA VAL A 72 12.81 -5.05 5.99
C VAL A 72 11.82 -3.94 6.38
N ILE A 73 11.98 -2.75 5.79
CA ILE A 73 11.03 -1.63 5.89
C ILE A 73 10.38 -1.39 4.53
N VAL A 74 9.05 -1.48 4.47
CA VAL A 74 8.26 -1.16 3.27
C VAL A 74 7.28 -0.03 3.59
N CYS A 75 7.55 1.16 3.08
CA CYS A 75 6.64 2.29 3.18
C CYS A 75 5.62 2.29 2.03
N THR A 76 4.39 2.70 2.33
CA THR A 76 3.53 3.27 1.28
C THR A 76 4.11 4.62 0.84
N ASP A 77 3.90 5.02 -0.42
CA ASP A 77 4.29 6.34 -0.94
C ASP A 77 3.92 7.48 0.02
N GLY A 78 2.67 7.49 0.50
CA GLY A 78 2.16 8.48 1.45
C GLY A 78 2.85 8.50 2.82
N ALA A 79 3.55 7.45 3.20
CA ALA A 79 4.28 7.34 4.47
C ALA A 79 5.75 7.74 4.36
N LEU A 80 6.33 7.72 3.15
CA LEU A 80 7.77 7.85 2.92
C LEU A 80 8.37 9.07 3.61
N ILE A 81 7.85 10.26 3.33
CA ILE A 81 8.41 11.52 3.86
C ILE A 81 8.32 11.55 5.40
N THR A 82 7.19 11.12 5.96
CA THR A 82 6.97 11.07 7.41
C THR A 82 7.94 10.10 8.08
N ALA A 83 8.12 8.90 7.50
CA ALA A 83 9.06 7.90 7.99
C ALA A 83 10.51 8.41 7.98
N LEU A 84 10.97 8.98 6.86
CA LEU A 84 12.31 9.55 6.74
C LEU A 84 12.54 10.68 7.76
N LYS A 85 11.56 11.58 7.94
CA LYS A 85 11.65 12.69 8.91
C LYS A 85 11.70 12.21 10.36
N ALA A 86 11.05 11.09 10.66
CA ALA A 86 11.11 10.44 11.97
C ALA A 86 12.43 9.68 12.22
N GLY A 87 13.32 9.57 11.23
CA GLY A 87 14.57 8.83 11.37
C GLY A 87 14.47 7.34 11.05
N ILE A 88 13.38 6.92 10.39
CA ILE A 88 13.28 5.60 9.74
C ILE A 88 13.91 5.75 8.36
N THR A 89 15.22 5.53 8.27
CA THR A 89 16.03 5.87 7.09
C THR A 89 16.74 4.64 6.53
N PRO A 90 17.16 4.65 5.26
CA PRO A 90 17.99 3.60 4.69
C PRO A 90 19.35 3.40 5.37
N ASP A 91 19.88 4.43 6.04
CA ASP A 91 21.13 4.30 6.80
C ASP A 91 20.95 3.43 8.06
N ARG A 92 19.76 3.50 8.66
CA ARG A 92 19.40 2.66 9.81
C ARG A 92 18.80 1.32 9.40
N PHE A 93 18.07 1.30 8.29
CA PHE A 93 17.40 0.13 7.74
C PHE A 93 17.82 -0.06 6.29
N PRO A 94 18.91 -0.79 5.99
CA PRO A 94 19.43 -0.91 4.61
C PRO A 94 18.43 -1.49 3.61
N GLU A 95 17.53 -2.37 4.07
CA GLU A 95 16.45 -2.95 3.27
C GLU A 95 15.22 -2.04 3.30
N PHE A 96 15.33 -0.89 2.62
CA PHE A 96 14.33 0.18 2.62
C PHE A 96 13.61 0.31 1.27
N TYR A 97 12.29 0.20 1.32
CA TYR A 97 11.44 0.17 0.14
C TYR A 97 10.30 1.18 0.24
N VAL A 98 9.88 1.74 -0.90
CA VAL A 98 8.64 2.52 -1.03
C VAL A 98 7.81 2.01 -2.19
N VAL A 99 6.50 1.84 -1.99
CA VAL A 99 5.58 1.30 -3.00
C VAL A 99 4.62 2.39 -3.49
N THR A 100 4.41 2.48 -4.81
CA THR A 100 3.36 3.29 -5.44
C THR A 100 2.54 2.42 -6.38
N VAL A 101 1.21 2.46 -6.23
CA VAL A 101 0.27 1.74 -7.11
C VAL A 101 -0.69 2.68 -7.84
N ASP A 102 -0.97 3.85 -7.25
CA ASP A 102 -1.98 4.77 -7.73
C ASP A 102 -1.50 5.49 -9.02
N PRO A 103 -2.32 5.53 -10.08
CA PRO A 103 -1.96 6.16 -11.34
C PRO A 103 -2.09 7.70 -11.34
N ARG A 104 -2.70 8.28 -10.30
CA ARG A 104 -3.06 9.70 -10.25
C ARG A 104 -1.84 10.61 -10.16
N SER A 105 -1.95 11.80 -10.74
CA SER A 105 -0.87 12.80 -10.79
C SER A 105 -0.44 13.31 -9.42
N GLU A 106 -1.34 13.28 -8.46
CA GLU A 106 -1.21 13.80 -7.10
C GLU A 106 -0.18 13.01 -6.29
N THR A 107 0.15 11.78 -6.72
CA THR A 107 1.18 10.94 -6.11
C THR A 107 2.56 11.60 -6.14
N ILE A 108 2.81 12.56 -7.05
CA ILE A 108 4.08 13.29 -7.13
C ILE A 108 4.44 14.00 -5.81
N LYS A 109 3.44 14.42 -5.02
CA LYS A 109 3.66 15.11 -3.74
C LYS A 109 4.39 14.24 -2.72
N PHE A 110 4.24 12.93 -2.81
CA PHE A 110 4.90 11.97 -1.91
C PHE A 110 6.41 11.83 -2.19
N TYR A 111 6.86 12.35 -3.32
CA TYR A 111 8.26 12.36 -3.74
C TYR A 111 8.84 13.78 -3.80
N ASN A 112 8.08 14.81 -3.39
CA ASN A 112 8.47 16.21 -3.50
C ASN A 112 8.99 16.79 -2.17
N ASP A 113 9.98 16.14 -1.57
CA ASP A 113 10.67 16.62 -0.37
C ASP A 113 12.18 16.41 -0.48
N LYS A 114 12.97 17.42 -0.09
CA LYS A 114 14.43 17.38 -0.17
C LYS A 114 15.05 16.32 0.73
N ILE A 115 14.33 15.80 1.73
CA ILE A 115 14.82 14.72 2.60
C ILE A 115 15.16 13.45 1.82
N ILE A 116 14.42 13.16 0.74
CA ILE A 116 14.63 11.97 -0.09
C ILE A 116 16.02 12.02 -0.73
N ASN A 117 16.43 13.20 -1.20
CA ASN A 117 17.72 13.40 -1.85
C ASN A 117 18.92 13.07 -0.95
N LYS A 118 18.75 13.08 0.39
CA LYS A 118 19.80 12.70 1.34
C LYS A 118 20.18 11.22 1.25
N TYR A 119 19.28 10.38 0.71
CA TYR A 119 19.44 8.93 0.65
C TYR A 119 19.54 8.44 -0.81
N HIS A 120 20.14 9.24 -1.69
CA HIS A 120 20.36 8.90 -3.09
C HIS A 120 20.95 7.49 -3.23
N GLY A 121 20.30 6.65 -4.05
CA GLY A 121 20.72 5.29 -4.35
C GLY A 121 20.47 4.27 -3.24
N LYS A 122 19.91 4.68 -2.09
CA LYS A 122 19.64 3.80 -0.95
C LYS A 122 18.15 3.45 -0.77
N ILE A 123 17.25 4.14 -1.46
CA ILE A 123 15.81 3.86 -1.44
C ILE A 123 15.45 3.08 -2.71
N LYS A 124 14.86 1.90 -2.54
CA LYS A 124 14.30 1.09 -3.64
C LYS A 124 12.82 1.44 -3.81
N GLY A 125 12.44 2.01 -4.94
CA GLY A 125 11.08 2.37 -5.28
C GLY A 125 10.41 1.31 -6.14
N ILE A 126 9.28 0.78 -5.70
CA ILE A 126 8.48 -0.22 -6.40
C ILE A 126 7.26 0.46 -7.00
N PHE A 127 7.25 0.57 -8.33
CA PHE A 127 6.22 1.28 -9.07
C PHE A 127 5.40 0.34 -9.93
N SER A 128 4.09 0.55 -9.89
CA SER A 128 3.18 -0.08 -10.84
C SER A 128 3.50 0.43 -12.24
N THR A 129 3.39 -0.41 -13.25
CA THR A 129 3.57 0.01 -14.65
C THR A 129 2.61 1.13 -15.08
N VAL A 130 1.50 1.32 -14.35
CA VAL A 130 0.52 2.40 -14.57
C VAL A 130 0.69 3.62 -13.67
N SER A 131 1.73 3.67 -12.84
CA SER A 131 2.05 4.85 -12.01
C SER A 131 2.25 6.09 -12.88
N ASN A 132 1.90 7.27 -12.36
CA ASN A 132 2.04 8.51 -13.11
C ASN A 132 3.51 8.73 -13.55
N PRO A 133 3.79 8.95 -14.85
CA PRO A 133 5.17 9.11 -15.35
C PRO A 133 5.94 10.26 -14.70
N ASN A 134 5.26 11.36 -14.33
CA ASN A 134 5.90 12.48 -13.65
C ASN A 134 6.27 12.14 -12.20
N THR A 135 5.47 11.31 -11.52
CA THR A 135 5.79 10.79 -10.19
C THR A 135 7.04 9.91 -10.25
N VAL A 136 7.11 8.97 -11.21
CA VAL A 136 8.27 8.09 -11.37
C VAL A 136 9.51 8.90 -11.77
N LYS A 137 9.35 9.88 -12.66
CA LYS A 137 10.42 10.83 -13.02
C LYS A 137 10.94 11.57 -11.80
N LYS A 138 10.05 12.13 -10.96
CA LYS A 138 10.45 12.82 -9.74
C LYS A 138 11.18 11.91 -8.75
N ALA A 139 10.69 10.68 -8.55
CA ALA A 139 11.35 9.69 -7.71
C ALA A 139 12.78 9.40 -8.19
N ARG A 140 12.95 9.19 -9.51
CA ARG A 140 14.26 8.96 -10.14
C ARG A 140 15.20 10.15 -9.96
N GLU A 141 14.72 11.38 -10.20
CA GLU A 141 15.49 12.61 -10.00
C GLU A 141 15.94 12.81 -8.55
N SER A 142 15.14 12.32 -7.59
CA SER A 142 15.50 12.30 -6.17
C SER A 142 16.45 11.17 -5.77
N GLY A 143 16.93 10.36 -6.73
CA GLY A 143 17.88 9.28 -6.51
C GLY A 143 17.25 7.97 -6.03
N ILE A 144 15.93 7.79 -6.18
CA ILE A 144 15.28 6.51 -5.89
C ILE A 144 15.56 5.52 -7.02
N GLU A 145 15.97 4.31 -6.67
CA GLU A 145 16.18 3.22 -7.62
C GLU A 145 14.83 2.61 -8.03
N ILE A 146 14.53 2.56 -9.32
CA ILE A 146 13.20 2.18 -9.82
C ILE A 146 13.11 0.68 -10.14
N PHE A 147 12.07 0.04 -9.58
CA PHE A 147 11.68 -1.34 -9.82
C PHE A 147 10.21 -1.42 -10.26
N TRP A 148 9.95 -2.16 -11.34
CA TRP A 148 8.61 -2.24 -11.94
C TRP A 148 7.87 -3.53 -11.61
N PHE A 149 6.55 -3.41 -11.46
CA PHE A 149 5.61 -4.53 -11.37
C PHE A 149 4.27 -4.19 -12.05
N HIS A 150 3.51 -5.20 -12.45
CA HIS A 150 2.14 -5.00 -12.93
C HIS A 150 1.15 -5.00 -11.78
N SER A 151 0.31 -3.97 -11.65
CA SER A 151 -0.90 -4.09 -10.82
C SER A 151 -1.87 -5.06 -11.49
N LEU A 152 -2.41 -6.01 -10.72
CA LEU A 152 -3.44 -6.90 -11.21
C LEU A 152 -4.79 -6.18 -11.27
N VAL A 153 -5.29 -6.00 -12.49
CA VAL A 153 -6.61 -5.47 -12.84
C VAL A 153 -7.22 -6.38 -13.90
N ASP A 154 -8.53 -6.23 -14.15
CA ASP A 154 -9.29 -6.78 -15.29
C ASP A 154 -8.99 -8.22 -15.79
N TYR A 155 -8.49 -9.10 -14.91
CA TYR A 155 -8.06 -10.46 -15.26
C TYR A 155 -9.20 -11.30 -15.84
N ASN A 156 -10.45 -11.02 -15.44
CA ASN A 156 -11.65 -11.67 -15.93
C ASN A 156 -11.92 -11.44 -17.43
N GLU A 157 -11.25 -10.45 -18.06
CA GLU A 157 -11.39 -10.15 -19.49
C GLU A 157 -10.50 -11.05 -20.38
N GLY A 158 -9.68 -11.93 -19.80
CA GLY A 158 -8.88 -12.91 -20.53
C GLY A 158 -7.89 -12.26 -21.51
N GLU A 159 -7.91 -12.66 -22.78
CA GLU A 159 -7.00 -12.11 -23.80
C GLU A 159 -7.16 -10.60 -24.03
N LYS A 160 -8.34 -10.05 -23.73
CA LYS A 160 -8.65 -8.62 -23.89
C LYS A 160 -8.27 -7.79 -22.66
N SER A 161 -7.84 -8.43 -21.59
CA SER A 161 -7.37 -7.77 -20.37
C SER A 161 -6.21 -6.84 -20.70
N PHE A 162 -6.25 -5.63 -20.14
CA PHE A 162 -5.13 -4.71 -20.16
C PHE A 162 -3.90 -5.32 -19.52
N ASN A 163 -4.03 -6.13 -18.45
CA ASN A 163 -2.90 -6.87 -17.90
C ASN A 163 -2.25 -7.81 -18.93
N GLN A 164 -3.04 -8.52 -19.72
CA GLN A 164 -2.50 -9.41 -20.75
C GLN A 164 -1.75 -8.63 -21.84
N ILE A 165 -2.39 -7.57 -22.37
CA ILE A 165 -1.82 -6.75 -23.44
C ILE A 165 -0.56 -6.02 -22.96
N SER A 166 -0.62 -5.36 -21.80
CA SER A 166 0.53 -4.64 -21.24
C SER A 166 1.69 -5.58 -20.89
N ALA A 167 1.41 -6.80 -20.45
CA ALA A 167 2.44 -7.80 -20.21
C ALA A 167 3.10 -8.28 -21.51
N LEU A 168 2.35 -8.46 -22.60
CA LEU A 168 2.91 -8.77 -23.92
C LEU A 168 3.85 -7.66 -24.41
N MET A 169 3.42 -6.40 -24.30
CA MET A 169 4.25 -5.25 -24.68
C MET A 169 5.50 -5.14 -23.81
N THR A 170 5.38 -5.44 -22.51
CA THR A 170 6.53 -5.43 -21.58
C THR A 170 7.56 -6.51 -21.93
N ARG A 171 7.10 -7.72 -22.31
CA ARG A 171 7.96 -8.83 -22.73
C ARG A 171 8.64 -8.63 -24.09
N ALA A 172 8.24 -7.64 -24.87
CA ALA A 172 8.80 -7.40 -26.20
C ALA A 172 10.28 -6.97 -26.19
N LYS A 173 10.85 -6.62 -25.02
CA LYS A 173 12.28 -6.29 -24.84
C LYS A 173 12.84 -6.96 -23.58
N ASN A 174 13.60 -6.23 -22.75
CA ASN A 174 14.46 -6.74 -21.67
C ASN A 174 13.74 -7.46 -20.50
N HIS A 175 12.41 -7.63 -20.54
CA HIS A 175 11.63 -8.37 -19.55
C HIS A 175 10.96 -9.58 -20.18
N GLU A 176 11.69 -10.39 -20.96
CA GLU A 176 11.15 -11.56 -21.67
C GLU A 176 10.38 -12.53 -20.76
N SER A 177 10.85 -12.71 -19.50
CA SER A 177 10.16 -13.51 -18.47
C SER A 177 9.02 -12.79 -17.74
N GLY A 178 8.69 -11.57 -18.15
CA GLY A 178 7.67 -10.71 -17.55
C GLY A 178 8.09 -9.99 -16.27
N LEU A 179 7.27 -9.03 -15.87
CA LEU A 179 7.30 -8.42 -14.54
C LEU A 179 6.43 -9.22 -13.56
N PRO A 180 6.72 -9.17 -12.26
CA PRO A 180 5.80 -9.73 -11.28
C PRO A 180 4.48 -8.96 -11.32
N ALA A 181 3.38 -9.66 -11.07
CA ALA A 181 2.06 -9.06 -10.93
C ALA A 181 1.64 -9.09 -9.46
N ILE A 182 1.23 -7.94 -8.92
CA ILE A 182 0.91 -7.77 -7.51
C ILE A 182 -0.54 -7.32 -7.37
N GLN A 183 -1.23 -7.92 -6.41
CA GLN A 183 -2.60 -7.56 -6.08
C GLN A 183 -2.64 -6.25 -5.27
N THR A 184 -3.64 -5.41 -5.57
CA THR A 184 -3.75 -4.08 -4.95
C THR A 184 -4.70 -4.02 -3.77
N GLY A 185 -5.77 -4.83 -3.74
CA GLY A 185 -6.82 -4.69 -2.72
C GLY A 185 -7.38 -3.25 -2.64
N GLY A 186 -7.25 -2.49 -3.72
CA GLY A 186 -7.62 -1.09 -3.81
C GLY A 186 -6.70 -0.08 -3.10
N ASN A 187 -5.61 -0.49 -2.42
CA ASN A 187 -4.74 0.42 -1.67
C ASN A 187 -3.27 -0.02 -1.68
N VAL A 188 -2.36 0.95 -1.48
CA VAL A 188 -0.90 0.69 -1.50
C VAL A 188 -0.48 -0.24 -0.36
N GLY A 189 -1.08 -0.14 0.84
CA GLY A 189 -0.72 -0.95 2.00
C GLY A 189 -0.89 -2.45 1.77
N THR A 190 -1.95 -2.84 1.06
CA THR A 190 -2.20 -4.23 0.69
C THR A 190 -1.18 -4.72 -0.35
N SER A 191 -0.84 -3.91 -1.35
CA SER A 191 0.26 -4.24 -2.27
C SER A 191 1.61 -4.35 -1.56
N SER A 192 1.90 -3.48 -0.60
CA SER A 192 3.11 -3.56 0.23
C SER A 192 3.15 -4.86 1.02
N TRP A 193 2.02 -5.31 1.57
CA TRP A 193 1.95 -6.63 2.23
C TRP A 193 2.26 -7.77 1.25
N PHE A 194 1.67 -7.78 0.04
CA PHE A 194 2.02 -8.77 -0.98
C PHE A 194 3.48 -8.72 -1.39
N LEU A 195 4.04 -7.53 -1.61
CA LEU A 195 5.45 -7.34 -1.96
C LEU A 195 6.36 -8.03 -0.93
N CYS A 196 6.08 -7.85 0.36
CA CYS A 196 6.90 -8.42 1.44
C CYS A 196 7.06 -9.94 1.31
N TRP A 197 5.97 -10.69 1.14
CA TRP A 197 6.07 -12.15 1.17
C TRP A 197 6.20 -12.80 -0.21
N LYS A 198 5.61 -12.20 -1.26
CA LYS A 198 5.69 -12.76 -2.63
C LYS A 198 6.98 -12.43 -3.33
N ILE A 199 7.56 -11.27 -3.05
CA ILE A 199 8.75 -10.79 -3.76
C ILE A 199 9.94 -10.78 -2.82
N LEU A 200 9.81 -10.20 -1.63
CA LEU A 200 10.92 -10.12 -0.66
C LEU A 200 11.04 -11.38 0.20
N ASN A 201 10.21 -12.41 -0.03
CA ASN A 201 10.24 -13.71 0.65
C ASN A 201 10.18 -13.64 2.19
N CYS A 202 9.67 -12.56 2.76
CA CYS A 202 9.48 -12.42 4.21
C CYS A 202 8.34 -13.33 4.67
N LYS A 203 8.54 -14.10 5.73
CA LYS A 203 7.49 -14.96 6.31
C LYS A 203 6.68 -14.27 7.39
N THR A 204 7.20 -13.23 8.04
CA THR A 204 6.45 -12.44 9.03
C THR A 204 6.31 -11.00 8.55
N ILE A 205 5.07 -10.54 8.39
CA ILE A 205 4.75 -9.21 7.89
C ILE A 205 3.96 -8.48 8.96
N THR A 206 4.54 -7.42 9.48
CA THR A 206 3.97 -6.59 10.54
C THR A 206 3.42 -5.31 9.94
N LEU A 207 2.18 -4.98 10.26
CA LEU A 207 1.50 -3.79 9.76
C LEU A 207 1.52 -2.70 10.84
N ILE A 208 1.93 -1.48 10.48
CA ILE A 208 1.75 -0.28 11.31
C ILE A 208 1.14 0.84 10.46
N GLY A 209 0.23 1.64 11.02
CA GLY A 209 -0.43 2.69 10.25
C GLY A 209 -1.39 2.18 9.18
N ILE A 210 -1.88 0.94 9.30
CA ILE A 210 -2.84 0.31 8.36
C ILE A 210 -4.19 0.13 9.07
N ASN A 211 -4.82 1.26 9.44
CA ASN A 211 -6.08 1.22 10.22
C ASN A 211 -7.25 0.65 9.40
N HIS A 212 -7.31 0.96 8.09
CA HIS A 212 -8.44 0.63 7.20
C HIS A 212 -9.80 1.03 7.80
N GLY A 213 -9.84 2.16 8.48
CA GLY A 213 -11.03 2.67 9.14
C GLY A 213 -10.74 4.05 9.72
N TRP A 214 -11.82 4.72 10.08
CA TRP A 214 -11.81 6.00 10.79
C TRP A 214 -11.83 5.76 12.30
N GLU A 215 -11.22 6.67 13.04
CA GLU A 215 -11.33 6.71 14.50
C GLU A 215 -12.75 7.18 14.87
N ASP A 216 -13.27 6.76 16.02
CA ASP A 216 -14.62 7.16 16.44
C ASP A 216 -14.73 8.66 16.81
N THR A 217 -13.58 9.31 16.99
CA THR A 217 -13.46 10.76 17.17
C THR A 217 -13.43 11.55 15.86
N ASP A 218 -13.30 10.89 14.70
CA ASP A 218 -13.25 11.58 13.41
C ASP A 218 -14.60 12.22 13.08
N SER A 219 -14.57 13.40 12.46
CA SER A 219 -15.78 14.12 12.09
C SER A 219 -16.56 13.37 11.01
N TRP A 220 -17.89 13.45 11.04
CA TRP A 220 -18.72 12.86 9.98
C TRP A 220 -18.44 13.47 8.60
N GLU A 221 -18.04 14.73 8.52
CA GLU A 221 -17.62 15.35 7.27
C GLU A 221 -16.39 14.62 6.72
N THR A 222 -15.37 14.41 7.56
CA THR A 222 -14.16 13.65 7.20
C THR A 222 -14.51 12.23 6.77
N ILE A 223 -15.33 11.51 7.53
CA ILE A 223 -15.72 10.12 7.25
C ILE A 223 -16.49 10.04 5.92
N MET A 224 -17.55 10.84 5.76
CA MET A 224 -18.47 10.73 4.61
C MET A 224 -17.89 11.27 3.31
N THR A 225 -16.90 12.16 3.38
CA THR A 225 -16.17 12.67 2.20
C THR A 225 -14.91 11.87 1.92
N HIS A 226 -14.62 10.82 2.70
CA HIS A 226 -13.35 10.11 2.65
C HIS A 226 -12.16 11.09 2.68
N ASN A 227 -12.18 12.00 3.67
CA ASN A 227 -11.24 13.10 3.85
C ASN A 227 -11.13 14.01 2.61
N GLY A 228 -12.28 14.48 2.10
CA GLY A 228 -12.38 15.41 0.98
C GLY A 228 -12.17 14.79 -0.41
N MET A 229 -12.02 13.47 -0.51
CA MET A 229 -11.89 12.78 -1.81
C MET A 229 -13.24 12.57 -2.52
N CYS A 230 -14.34 12.53 -1.76
CA CYS A 230 -15.68 12.31 -2.25
C CYS A 230 -16.58 13.50 -1.91
N LYS A 231 -17.62 13.72 -2.73
CA LYS A 231 -18.64 14.72 -2.44
C LYS A 231 -19.45 14.27 -1.23
N MET A 232 -19.76 15.21 -0.34
CA MET A 232 -20.68 14.94 0.76
C MET A 232 -22.09 14.70 0.22
N ILE A 233 -22.73 13.65 0.70
CA ILE A 233 -24.12 13.31 0.37
C ILE A 233 -24.93 13.43 1.66
N GLU A 234 -26.03 14.18 1.62
CA GLU A 234 -26.94 14.25 2.75
C GLU A 234 -27.62 12.90 2.96
N MET A 235 -27.57 12.40 4.19
CA MET A 235 -28.12 11.11 4.57
C MET A 235 -28.72 11.19 5.97
N ASP A 236 -29.87 10.54 6.17
CA ASP A 236 -30.40 10.31 7.51
C ASP A 236 -29.50 9.31 8.26
N LYS A 237 -28.76 9.81 9.25
CA LYS A 237 -27.81 9.03 10.05
C LYS A 237 -28.49 7.96 10.93
N LYS A 238 -29.80 8.06 11.14
CA LYS A 238 -30.58 7.06 11.89
C LYS A 238 -31.06 5.90 11.01
N SER A 239 -31.07 6.09 9.69
CA SER A 239 -31.52 5.09 8.73
C SER A 239 -30.64 3.82 8.76
N ASP A 240 -31.24 2.68 8.45
CA ASP A 240 -30.51 1.42 8.37
C ASP A 240 -29.51 1.40 7.20
N THR A 241 -29.79 2.14 6.14
CA THR A 241 -28.86 2.35 5.03
C THR A 241 -27.57 3.03 5.51
N PHE A 242 -27.69 4.07 6.34
CA PHE A 242 -26.51 4.74 6.90
C PHE A 242 -25.69 3.81 7.78
N LYS A 243 -26.34 3.05 8.67
CA LYS A 243 -25.64 2.08 9.54
C LYS A 243 -24.92 0.98 8.74
N LYS A 244 -25.48 0.56 7.59
CA LYS A 244 -24.85 -0.41 6.69
C LYS A 244 -23.66 0.17 5.93
N LEU A 245 -23.75 1.43 5.48
CA LEU A 245 -22.65 2.10 4.76
C LEU A 245 -21.53 2.55 5.69
N PHE A 246 -21.88 2.89 6.94
CA PHE A 246 -20.96 3.38 7.95
C PHE A 246 -21.01 2.57 9.25
N PRO A 247 -20.71 1.27 9.21
CA PRO A 247 -20.78 0.44 10.39
C PRO A 247 -19.70 0.85 11.40
N ARG A 248 -20.09 0.96 12.67
CA ARG A 248 -19.18 1.08 13.80
C ARG A 248 -18.78 -0.32 14.26
N ILE A 249 -17.52 -0.68 14.08
CA ILE A 249 -16.98 -2.01 14.35
C ILE A 249 -16.16 -1.99 15.64
N TYR A 250 -16.37 -2.98 16.51
CA TYR A 250 -15.54 -3.21 17.68
C TYR A 250 -14.34 -4.09 17.32
N ASN A 251 -13.14 -3.65 17.67
CA ASN A 251 -11.92 -4.44 17.58
C ASN A 251 -11.63 -5.07 18.96
N PRO A 252 -11.85 -6.38 19.14
CA PRO A 252 -11.69 -7.04 20.44
C PRO A 252 -10.23 -7.19 20.86
N ASP A 253 -9.28 -7.12 19.92
CA ASP A 253 -7.86 -7.37 20.21
C ASP A 253 -7.17 -6.14 20.84
N PHE A 254 -7.68 -4.95 20.55
CA PHE A 254 -7.16 -3.68 21.07
C PHE A 254 -8.18 -2.92 21.93
N ASP A 255 -9.37 -3.49 22.13
CA ASP A 255 -10.47 -2.89 22.90
C ASP A 255 -10.79 -1.45 22.43
N CYS A 256 -11.01 -1.31 21.11
CA CYS A 256 -11.29 -0.02 20.49
C CYS A 256 -12.38 -0.13 19.44
N TYR A 257 -12.90 1.01 18.98
CA TYR A 257 -13.88 1.06 17.90
C TYR A 257 -13.33 1.80 16.69
N CYS A 258 -13.76 1.38 15.50
CA CYS A 258 -13.53 2.12 14.28
C CYS A 258 -14.82 2.24 13.46
N ILE A 259 -14.90 3.28 12.64
CA ILE A 259 -15.99 3.44 11.68
C ILE A 259 -15.45 3.10 10.30
N LEU A 260 -16.16 2.27 9.55
CA LEU A 260 -15.83 2.01 8.15
C LEU A 260 -16.68 2.92 7.26
N ASP A 261 -16.14 3.36 6.13
CA ASP A 261 -16.93 3.83 5.00
C ASP A 261 -16.94 2.73 3.91
N PRO A 262 -17.68 2.86 2.81
CA PRO A 262 -17.69 1.83 1.76
C PRO A 262 -16.32 1.50 1.16
N ILE A 263 -15.39 2.46 1.11
CA ILE A 263 -14.03 2.28 0.59
C ILE A 263 -13.21 1.43 1.58
N PHE A 264 -13.27 1.77 2.87
CA PHE A 264 -12.57 1.04 3.92
C PHE A 264 -13.20 -0.33 4.22
N GLN A 265 -14.51 -0.51 4.00
CA GLN A 265 -15.13 -1.83 3.96
C GLN A 265 -14.43 -2.69 2.89
N TYR A 266 -14.35 -2.20 1.65
CA TYR A 266 -13.67 -2.92 0.56
C TYR A 266 -12.19 -3.19 0.84
N TYR A 267 -11.43 -2.19 1.31
CA TYR A 267 -10.00 -2.36 1.61
C TYR A 267 -9.74 -3.35 2.75
N SER A 268 -10.54 -3.30 3.82
CA SER A 268 -10.38 -4.16 4.98
C SER A 268 -10.77 -5.61 4.68
N GLU A 269 -11.91 -5.82 4.01
CA GLU A 269 -12.37 -7.14 3.59
C GLU A 269 -11.36 -7.77 2.63
N GLY A 270 -10.91 -7.02 1.62
CA GLY A 270 -9.92 -7.49 0.66
C GLY A 270 -8.62 -7.94 1.34
N LEU A 271 -8.04 -7.10 2.21
CA LEU A 271 -6.81 -7.47 2.92
C LEU A 271 -7.01 -8.69 3.83
N LYS A 272 -8.11 -8.76 4.59
CA LYS A 272 -8.41 -9.91 5.46
C LYS A 272 -8.56 -11.21 4.66
N GLU A 273 -9.27 -11.17 3.54
CA GLU A 273 -9.41 -12.31 2.62
C GLU A 273 -8.06 -12.77 2.05
N PHE A 274 -7.19 -11.83 1.66
CA PHE A 274 -5.86 -12.18 1.16
C PHE A 274 -4.97 -12.80 2.25
N ILE A 275 -5.04 -12.29 3.48
CA ILE A 275 -4.32 -12.87 4.62
C ILE A 275 -4.83 -14.29 4.90
N PHE A 276 -6.16 -14.46 4.94
CA PHE A 276 -6.79 -15.76 5.16
C PHE A 276 -6.34 -16.82 4.14
N ARG A 277 -6.19 -16.43 2.87
CA ARG A 277 -5.80 -17.32 1.76
C ARG A 277 -4.30 -17.42 1.48
N SER A 278 -3.47 -16.69 2.22
CA SER A 278 -2.01 -16.75 2.06
C SER A 278 -1.45 -18.15 2.39
N PRO A 279 -0.23 -18.52 1.98
CA PRO A 279 0.39 -19.76 2.43
C PRO A 279 0.48 -19.83 3.97
N GLN A 280 0.39 -21.02 4.56
CA GLN A 280 0.27 -21.20 6.03
C GLN A 280 1.50 -20.71 6.80
N GLU A 281 2.67 -20.76 6.18
CA GLU A 281 3.93 -20.27 6.73
C GLU A 281 4.00 -18.74 6.84
N ILE A 282 3.12 -18.01 6.12
CA ILE A 282 3.05 -16.56 6.15
C ILE A 282 2.24 -16.10 7.37
N LYS A 283 2.88 -15.27 8.19
CA LYS A 283 2.33 -14.71 9.42
C LYS A 283 2.12 -13.22 9.25
N THR A 284 0.87 -12.77 9.40
CA THR A 284 0.56 -11.34 9.45
C THR A 284 0.35 -10.91 10.88
N ILE A 285 1.10 -9.89 11.30
CA ILE A 285 0.95 -9.26 12.60
C ILE A 285 0.31 -7.89 12.39
N ASN A 286 -0.85 -7.65 12.99
CA ASN A 286 -1.37 -6.30 13.08
C ASN A 286 -0.76 -5.62 14.32
N ALA A 287 0.17 -4.69 14.09
CA ALA A 287 0.75 -3.81 15.11
C ALA A 287 0.32 -2.36 14.90
N THR A 288 -0.79 -2.14 14.19
CA THR A 288 -1.43 -0.84 14.06
C THR A 288 -2.05 -0.39 15.39
N GLU A 289 -2.26 -1.30 16.34
CA GLU A 289 -2.85 -1.01 17.66
C GLU A 289 -4.25 -0.39 17.59
N GLY A 290 -4.97 -0.64 16.48
CA GLY A 290 -6.32 -0.17 16.25
C GLY A 290 -6.84 -0.58 14.87
N GLY A 291 -7.90 0.09 14.42
CA GLY A 291 -8.53 -0.16 13.12
C GLY A 291 -9.27 -1.50 13.02
N CYS A 292 -9.52 -1.96 11.79
CA CYS A 292 -10.43 -3.09 11.52
C CYS A 292 -9.74 -4.35 10.96
N ILE A 293 -8.41 -4.41 11.03
CA ILE A 293 -7.60 -5.54 10.55
C ILE A 293 -7.38 -6.52 11.71
N PHE A 294 -8.37 -7.36 11.98
CA PHE A 294 -8.34 -8.43 12.98
C PHE A 294 -9.15 -9.62 12.48
N GLY A 295 -9.08 -10.75 13.19
CA GLY A 295 -9.78 -11.99 12.85
C GLY A 295 -8.84 -13.09 12.35
N ASP A 296 -9.39 -14.02 11.57
CA ASP A 296 -8.68 -15.24 11.18
C ASP A 296 -7.33 -14.95 10.51
N ARG A 297 -6.30 -15.65 11.00
CA ARG A 297 -4.92 -15.55 10.52
C ARG A 297 -4.27 -14.16 10.64
N VAL A 298 -4.89 -13.22 11.34
CA VAL A 298 -4.28 -11.95 11.76
C VAL A 298 -3.91 -12.06 13.22
N LYS A 299 -2.62 -11.88 13.54
CA LYS A 299 -2.17 -11.82 14.93
C LYS A 299 -2.06 -10.36 15.38
N SER A 300 -2.95 -9.92 16.26
CA SER A 300 -2.84 -8.59 16.87
C SER A 300 -1.77 -8.57 17.96
N MET A 301 -0.90 -7.56 17.93
CA MET A 301 0.21 -7.39 18.88
C MET A 301 0.63 -5.93 18.93
N LYS A 302 0.82 -5.36 20.13
CA LYS A 302 1.44 -4.02 20.26
C LYS A 302 2.81 -3.97 19.59
N LEU A 303 3.15 -2.87 18.94
CA LEU A 303 4.41 -2.74 18.22
C LEU A 303 5.61 -2.96 19.14
N GLU A 304 5.57 -2.43 20.36
CA GLU A 304 6.62 -2.62 21.35
C GLU A 304 6.89 -4.11 21.65
N LYS A 305 5.84 -4.92 21.82
CA LYS A 305 5.97 -6.37 22.01
C LYS A 305 6.52 -7.08 20.77
N PHE A 306 6.19 -6.58 19.58
CA PHE A 306 6.77 -7.09 18.34
C PHE A 306 8.28 -6.80 18.31
N LEU A 307 8.67 -5.55 18.55
CA LEU A 307 10.07 -5.12 18.52
C LEU A 307 10.89 -5.94 19.53
N MET A 308 10.46 -6.08 20.79
CA MET A 308 11.16 -6.93 21.78
C MET A 308 11.36 -8.39 21.35
N LYS A 309 10.49 -8.92 20.48
CA LYS A 309 10.55 -10.31 20.02
C LYS A 309 11.46 -10.50 18.79
N PHE A 310 11.63 -9.45 18.00
CA PHE A 310 12.33 -9.48 16.71
C PHE A 310 13.47 -8.45 16.64
N ASP A 311 13.86 -7.93 17.81
CA ASP A 311 15.09 -7.17 18.07
C ASP A 311 16.33 -8.08 18.01
#